data_AF-A0A2W5YLJ9-F1
#
_entry.id   AF-A0A2W5YLJ9-F1
#
_cell.length_a   1.000
_cell.length_b   1.000
_cell.length_c   1.000
_cell.angle_alpha   90.00
_cell.angle_beta   90.00
_cell.angle_gamma   90.00
#
_symmetry.space_group_name_H-M   'P 1'
#
loop_
_entity.id
_entity.type
_entity.pdbx_description
1 polymer ?
#
loop_
_entity_poly.entity_id
_entity_poly.type
_entity_poly.pdbx_seq_one_letter_code
_entity_poly.pdbx_strand_id
1 'polypeptide(L)' 'MTYGILFEKAETAELSPGSYYAHVPALALTTHGEGIEGARAAAEDLIKLWLSEKRAAGEAIGIRVFF' A
#
# COMPACT_ATOMS: atom_id res chain seq x y z
N MET A 1 -3.49 14.17 -2.89
CA MET A 1 -4.33 13.29 -2.05
C MET A 1 -3.45 12.67 -1.01
N THR A 2 -3.94 12.58 0.22
CA THR A 2 -3.21 11.96 1.33
C THR A 2 -3.87 10.64 1.64
N TYR A 3 -3.07 9.58 1.79
CA TYR A 3 -3.54 8.25 2.12
C TYR A 3 -2.93 7.83 3.46
N GLY A 4 -3.75 7.26 4.34
CA GLY A 4 -3.24 6.56 5.51
C GLY A 4 -2.57 5.26 5.08
N ILE A 5 -1.36 5.03 5.58
CA ILE A 5 -0.64 3.76 5.42
C ILE A 5 -0.46 3.16 6.81
N LEU A 6 -1.01 1.96 7.00
CA LEU A 6 -0.82 1.17 8.22
C LEU A 6 0.34 0.21 8.01
N PHE A 7 1.33 0.27 8.91
CA PHE A 7 2.47 -0.64 8.89
C PHE A 7 2.27 -1.73 9.93
N GLU A 8 2.37 -2.98 9.49
CA GLU A 8 2.32 -4.16 10.34
C GLU A 8 3.66 -4.88 10.24
N LYS A 9 4.25 -5.24 11.39
CA LYS A 9 5.48 -6.03 11.39
C LYS A 9 5.15 -7.43 10.91
N ALA A 10 5.88 -7.94 9.91
CA ALA A 10 5.69 -9.30 9.46
C ALA A 10 6.22 -10.28 10.52
N GLU A 11 5.32 -11.02 11.16
CA GLU A 11 5.67 -12.06 12.15
C GLU A 11 5.66 -13.47 11.54
N THR A 12 5.06 -13.63 10.36
CA THR A 12 4.91 -14.90 9.66
C THR A 12 6.14 -15.21 8.82
N ALA A 13 6.43 -16.51 8.63
CA ALA A 13 7.56 -16.99 7.82
C ALA A 13 7.41 -16.72 6.30
N GLU A 14 6.37 -16.01 5.88
CA GLU A 14 6.11 -15.68 4.47
C GLU A 14 7.07 -14.61 3.96
N LEU A 15 7.60 -13.76 4.84
CA LEU A 15 8.51 -12.68 4.49
C LEU A 15 9.84 -12.81 5.23
N SER A 16 10.86 -12.16 4.68
CA SER A 16 12.18 -12.07 5.31
C SER A 16 12.07 -11.41 6.70
N PRO A 17 12.88 -11.85 7.68
CA PRO A 17 12.93 -11.20 8.99
C PRO A 17 13.22 -9.70 8.85
N GLY A 18 12.47 -8.87 9.57
CA GLY A 18 12.59 -7.42 9.51
C GLY A 18 11.73 -6.76 8.43
N SER A 19 10.95 -7.52 7.66
CA SER A 19 9.96 -6.98 6.75
C SER A 19 8.73 -6.44 7.48
N TYR A 20 8.07 -5.47 6.83
CA TYR A 20 6.80 -4.91 7.23
C TYR A 20 5.82 -5.01 6.07
N TYR A 21 4.56 -5.31 6.38
CA TYR A 21 3.46 -5.06 5.48
C TYR A 21 3.08 -3.58 5.55
N ALA A 22 2.69 -3.03 4.40
CA ALA A 22 2.11 -1.71 4.27
C ALA A 22 0.72 -1.83 3.65
N HIS A 23 -0.29 -1.49 4.44
CA HIS A 23 -1.69 -1.53 4.04
C HIS A 23 -2.17 -0.10 3.73
N VAL A 24 -2.88 0.07 2.63
CA VAL A 24 -3.54 1.32 2.24
C VAL A 24 -5.04 1.05 2.15
N PRO A 25 -5.78 1.07 3.29
CA PRO A 25 -7.15 0.56 3.36
C PRO A 25 -8.11 1.27 2.40
N ALA A 26 -7.94 2.59 2.25
CA ALA A 26 -8.81 3.41 1.41
C ALA A 26 -8.73 3.07 -0.10
N LEU A 27 -7.68 2.36 -0.51
CA LEU A 27 -7.46 1.88 -1.88
C LEU A 27 -7.52 0.35 -1.98
N ALA A 28 -7.78 -0.36 -0.87
CA ALA A 28 -7.69 -1.81 -0.76
C ALA A 28 -6.35 -2.38 -1.30
N LEU A 29 -5.25 -1.68 -1.05
CA LEU A 29 -3.90 -2.10 -1.45
C LEU A 29 -3.12 -2.66 -0.26
N THR A 30 -2.30 -3.68 -0.52
CA THR A 30 -1.33 -4.22 0.45
C THR A 30 -0.05 -4.56 -0.30
N THR A 31 1.09 -4.19 0.29
CA THR A 31 2.43 -4.55 -0.18
C THR A 31 3.35 -4.79 1.01
N HIS A 32 4.62 -5.09 0.78
CA HIS A 32 5.60 -5.27 1.83
C HIS A 32 6.98 -4.76 1.41
N GLY A 33 7.86 -4.58 2.39
CA GLY A 33 9.25 -4.23 2.16
C GLY A 33 10.10 -4.43 3.40
N GLU A 34 11.42 -4.34 3.25
CA GLU A 34 12.36 -4.40 4.36
C GLU A 34 12.26 -3.12 5.21
N GLY A 35 11.99 -3.29 6.51
CA GLY A 35 11.76 -2.18 7.42
C GLY A 35 10.53 -1.32 7.06
N ILE A 36 10.28 -0.31 7.89
CA ILE A 36 9.16 0.63 7.67
C ILE A 36 9.38 1.45 6.39
N GLU A 37 10.60 1.93 6.15
CA GLU A 37 10.89 2.79 5.01
C GLU A 37 10.87 2.02 3.68
N GLY A 38 11.33 0.77 3.63
CA GLY A 38 11.20 -0.07 2.43
C GLY A 38 9.75 -0.41 2.13
N ALA A 39 8.96 -0.75 3.16
CA ALA A 39 7.52 -0.97 3.00
C ALA A 39 6.79 0.32 2.56
N ARG A 40 7.20 1.50 3.04
CA ARG A 40 6.65 2.79 2.60
C ARG A 40 6.94 3.03 1.13
N ALA A 41 8.20 2.87 0.70
CA ALA A 41 8.59 3.07 -0.69
C ALA A 41 7.79 2.16 -1.63
N ALA A 42 7.66 0.87 -1.26
CA ALA A 42 6.84 -0.08 -2.00
C ALA A 42 5.36 0.35 -2.09
N ALA A 43 4.80 0.87 -0.99
CA ALA A 43 3.43 1.35 -0.97
C ALA A 43 3.23 2.58 -1.86
N GLU A 44 4.17 3.54 -1.83
CA GLU A 44 4.12 4.72 -2.69
C GLU A 44 4.16 4.36 -4.18
N ASP A 45 5.00 3.40 -4.57
CA ASP A 45 5.09 2.96 -5.95
C ASP A 45 3.83 2.19 -6.38
N LEU A 46 3.29 1.34 -5.52
CA LEU A 46 2.02 0.65 -5.79
C LEU A 46 0.85 1.63 -5.93
N ILE A 47 0.79 2.68 -5.10
CA ILE A 47 -0.24 3.73 -5.19
C ILE A 47 -0.13 4.45 -6.55
N LYS A 48 1.09 4.81 -6.98
CA LYS A 48 1.31 5.48 -8.28
C LYS A 48 0.84 4.61 -9.44
N LEU A 49 1.17 3.32 -9.41
CA LEU A 49 0.75 2.35 -10.43
C LEU A 49 -0.78 2.21 -10.45
N TRP A 50 -1.39 1.99 -9.30
CA TRP A 50 -2.85 1.86 -9.21
C TRP A 50 -3.58 3.10 -9.73
N LEU A 51 -3.08 4.30 -9.40
CA LEU A 51 -3.66 5.55 -9.90
C LEU A 51 -3.51 5.71 -11.42
N SER A 52 -2.39 5.25 -12.00
CA SER A 52 -2.18 5.33 -13.44
C SER A 52 -3.13 4.38 -14.19
N GLU A 53 -3.31 3.16 -13.68
CA GLU A 53 -4.26 2.18 -14.22
C GLU A 53 -5.70 2.69 -14.18
N LYS A 54 -6.13 3.26 -13.04
CA LYS A 54 -7.48 3.82 -12.90
C LYS A 54 -7.74 4.98 -13.87
N ARG A 55 -6.74 5.86 -14.06
CA ARG A 55 -6.83 6.95 -15.04
C ARG A 55 -6.90 6.41 -16.47
N ALA A 56 -6.08 5.41 -16.80
CA ALA A 56 -6.08 4.79 -18.13
C ALA A 56 -7.41 4.10 -18.46
N ALA A 57 -8.07 3.52 -17.45
CA ALA A 57 -9.40 2.92 -17.56
C ALA A 57 -10.56 3.94 -17.60
N GLY A 58 -10.30 5.23 -17.39
CA GLY A 58 -11.33 6.27 -17.29
C GLY A 58 -12.20 6.16 -16.02
N GLU A 59 -11.72 5.44 -15.00
CA GLU A 59 -12.44 5.27 -13.75
C GLU A 59 -12.35 6.52 -12.86
N ALA A 60 -13.45 6.87 -12.19
CA ALA A 60 -13.43 7.91 -11.17
C ALA A 60 -12.67 7.40 -9.94
N ILE A 61 -11.64 8.16 -9.51
CA ILE A 61 -10.88 7.83 -8.30
C ILE A 61 -11.68 8.29 -7.08
N GLY A 62 -12.62 7.46 -6.63
CA GLY A 62 -13.37 7.65 -5.40
C GLY A 62 -12.65 7.03 -4.22
N ILE A 63 -12.33 7.83 -3.20
CA ILE A 63 -11.74 7.32 -1.95
C ILE A 63 -12.88 6.86 -1.05
N ARG A 64 -12.87 5.60 -0.60
CA ARG A 64 -13.78 5.11 0.43
C ARG A 64 -13.00 4.71 1.66
N VAL A 65 -13.19 5.44 2.76
CA VAL A 65 -12.61 5.07 4.05
C VAL A 65 -13.58 4.12 4.73
N PHE A 66 -13.16 2.87 4.94
CA PHE A 66 -13.86 1.93 5.80
C PHE A 66 -13.34 2.16 7.22
N PHE A 67 -14.20 2.66 8.11
CA PHE A 67 -13.95 2.76 9.55
C PHE A 67 -14.61 1.60 10.26
#